data_AF-A0AA37LX58-F1
#
_entry.id   AF-A0AA37LX58-F1
#
_cell.length_a   1.000
_cell.length_b   1.000
_cell.length_c   1.000
_cell.angle_alpha   90.00
_cell.angle_beta   90.00
_cell.angle_gamma   90.00
#
_symmetry.space_group_name_H-M   'P 1'
#
loop_
_entity.id
_entity.type
_entity.pdbx_description
1 polymer ?
#
loop_
_entity_poly.entity_id
_entity_poly.type
_entity_poly.pdbx_seq_one_letter_code
_entity_poly.pdbx_strand_id
1 'polypeptide(L)'
;MAPVSNFELRDLVSDAFETGYYPFLPCPAELFIDIIHVNRLRFLAVRQGGKVATGSIESEAEDLLTKVTDFSPEAWSEAKDGSREEHLMMAQVYQSAVVLFGISSLQSAGAISFSAGWAAVKKIHSCRLLSLLKKSAASPVLRSCTAWPIIVAGFEAKSVSPTIRAFILGRMEEESRELGVYLPLAAKEVLERFYASSGTLWDDCFDAPRALIT
;
A
#
# COMPACT_ATOMS: atom_id res chain seq x y z
N MET A 1 5.76 5.41 19.09
CA MET A 1 6.97 4.62 19.40
C MET A 1 7.05 3.43 18.46
N ALA A 2 5.98 2.65 18.31
CA ALA A 2 5.93 1.49 17.41
C ALA A 2 6.47 1.69 15.97
N PRO A 3 6.15 2.76 15.21
CA PRO A 3 6.69 2.89 13.84
C PRO A 3 8.21 3.09 13.76
N VAL A 4 8.81 3.70 14.78
CA VAL A 4 10.27 3.89 14.84
C VAL A 4 10.94 2.57 15.19
N SER A 5 10.40 1.84 16.17
CA SER A 5 10.92 0.52 16.55
C SER A 5 10.79 -0.51 15.43
N ASN A 6 9.68 -0.50 14.66
CA ASN A 6 9.54 -1.38 13.49
C ASN A 6 10.62 -1.10 12.44
N PHE A 7 10.97 0.18 12.24
CA PHE A 7 12.03 0.56 11.31
C PHE A 7 13.43 0.19 11.81
N GLU A 8 13.68 0.27 13.12
CA GLU A 8 14.93 -0.20 13.73
C GLU A 8 15.10 -1.72 13.57
N LEU A 9 14.00 -2.46 13.62
CA LEU A 9 13.97 -3.92 13.44
C LEU A 9 13.81 -4.37 11.97
N ARG A 10 13.85 -3.45 11.00
CA ARG A 10 13.53 -3.77 9.60
C ARG A 10 14.41 -4.86 9.00
N ASP A 11 15.70 -4.92 9.38
CA ASP A 11 16.64 -5.90 8.87
C ASP A 11 16.26 -7.30 9.38
N LEU A 12 15.92 -7.42 10.67
CA LEU A 12 15.38 -8.67 11.26
C LEU A 12 14.04 -9.07 10.64
N VAL A 13 13.17 -8.09 10.36
CA VAL A 13 11.89 -8.32 9.70
C VAL A 13 12.09 -8.83 8.27
N SER A 14 13.07 -8.29 7.53
CA SER A 14 13.43 -8.76 6.19
C SER A 14 13.89 -10.22 6.23
N ASP A 15 14.81 -10.54 7.14
CA ASP A 15 15.33 -11.90 7.30
C ASP A 15 14.21 -12.91 7.66
N ALA A 16 13.30 -12.52 8.55
CA ALA A 16 12.15 -13.35 8.94
C ALA A 16 11.15 -13.54 7.79
N PHE A 17 11.00 -12.54 6.92
CA PHE A 17 10.12 -12.58 5.76
C PHE A 17 10.68 -13.50 4.66
N GLU A 18 11.99 -13.41 4.40
CA GLU A 18 12.67 -14.22 3.38
C GLU A 18 12.80 -15.70 3.78
N THR A 19 12.84 -16.00 5.08
CA THR A 19 12.91 -17.37 5.60
C THR A 19 11.58 -18.13 5.53
N GLY A 20 10.49 -17.50 5.07
CA GLY A 20 9.22 -18.18 4.77
C GLY A 20 8.37 -18.55 5.99
N TYR A 21 8.68 -17.99 7.17
CA TYR A 21 7.91 -18.21 8.40
C TYR A 21 6.58 -17.43 8.45
N TYR A 22 6.36 -16.52 7.50
CA TYR A 22 5.11 -15.81 7.28
C TYR A 22 4.42 -16.43 6.05
N PRO A 23 3.07 -16.55 5.99
CA PRO A 23 2.39 -17.06 4.80
C PRO A 23 2.94 -16.37 3.56
N PHE A 24 3.25 -17.13 2.51
CA PHE A 24 3.89 -16.66 1.27
C PHE A 24 3.17 -15.40 0.77
N LEU A 25 3.67 -14.25 1.21
CA LEU A 25 3.25 -12.95 0.74
C LEU A 25 4.06 -12.77 -0.53
N PRO A 26 3.44 -12.67 -1.72
CA PRO A 26 4.19 -12.42 -2.93
C PRO A 26 4.60 -10.94 -3.03
N CYS A 27 4.61 -10.23 -1.90
CA CYS A 27 5.20 -8.91 -1.78
C CYS A 27 6.72 -9.06 -1.84
N PRO A 28 7.41 -8.36 -2.76
CA PRO A 28 8.85 -8.17 -2.65
C PRO A 28 9.22 -7.66 -1.25
N ALA A 29 10.19 -8.32 -0.59
CA ALA A 29 10.62 -7.95 0.76
C ALA A 29 11.06 -6.48 0.82
N GLU A 30 11.77 -6.00 -0.20
CA GLU A 30 12.19 -4.60 -0.35
C GLU A 30 11.00 -3.62 -0.25
N LEU A 31 9.91 -3.92 -0.97
CA LEU A 31 8.69 -3.10 -0.93
C LEU A 31 7.99 -3.18 0.42
N PHE A 32 8.06 -4.32 1.10
CA PHE A 32 7.53 -4.44 2.46
C PHE A 32 8.31 -3.57 3.45
N ILE A 33 9.63 -3.54 3.35
CA ILE A 33 10.47 -2.64 4.14
C ILE A 33 10.17 -1.17 3.81
N ASP A 34 9.90 -0.85 2.55
CA ASP A 34 9.51 0.51 2.15
C ASP A 34 8.17 0.94 2.79
N ILE A 35 7.20 0.02 2.98
CA ILE A 35 5.97 0.30 3.74
C ILE A 35 6.28 0.66 5.20
N ILE A 36 7.21 -0.05 5.84
CA ILE A 36 7.66 0.25 7.21
C ILE A 36 8.31 1.65 7.26
N HIS A 37 9.14 1.97 6.28
CA HIS A 37 9.81 3.26 6.17
C HIS A 37 8.81 4.41 5.97
N VAL A 38 7.82 4.25 5.09
CA VAL A 38 6.71 5.21 4.93
C VAL A 38 6.02 5.47 6.26
N ASN A 39 5.68 4.43 7.02
CA ASN A 39 5.02 4.57 8.33
C ASN A 39 5.91 5.31 9.36
N ARG A 40 7.22 5.09 9.35
CA ARG A 40 8.16 5.88 10.17
C ARG A 40 8.12 7.35 9.79
N LEU A 41 8.22 7.68 8.50
CA LEU A 41 8.26 9.06 8.01
C LEU A 41 6.96 9.80 8.35
N ARG A 42 5.79 9.17 8.15
CA ARG A 42 4.50 9.72 8.58
C ARG A 42 4.49 10.04 10.07
N PHE A 43 4.93 9.10 10.90
CA PHE A 43 4.97 9.28 12.35
C PHE A 43 5.90 10.44 12.77
N LEU A 44 7.06 10.57 12.10
CA LEU A 44 7.99 11.68 12.35
C LEU A 44 7.39 13.02 11.92
N ALA A 45 6.77 13.10 10.73
CA ALA A 45 6.13 14.31 10.23
C ALA A 45 5.04 14.82 11.17
N VAL A 46 4.12 13.93 11.59
CA VAL A 46 3.03 14.28 12.53
C VAL A 46 3.57 14.74 13.88
N ARG A 47 4.62 14.09 14.42
CA ARG A 47 5.18 14.47 15.73
C ARG A 47 6.00 15.74 15.74
N GLN A 48 6.67 16.05 14.63
CA GLN A 48 7.59 17.18 14.58
C GLN A 48 6.88 18.52 14.33
N GLY A 49 5.60 18.52 13.93
CA GLY A 49 4.70 19.67 14.05
C GLY A 49 5.28 21.01 13.55
N GLY A 50 5.98 21.00 12.41
CA GLY A 50 6.57 22.20 11.81
C GLY A 50 7.79 22.80 12.53
N LYS A 51 8.32 22.17 13.58
CA LYS A 51 9.49 22.65 14.32
C LYS A 51 10.78 22.01 13.79
N VAL A 52 11.28 22.58 12.68
CA VAL A 52 12.73 22.71 12.35
C VAL A 52 13.45 21.52 11.67
N ALA A 53 12.77 20.50 11.13
CA ALA A 53 13.43 19.54 10.21
C ALA A 53 12.57 19.06 9.02
N THR A 54 11.58 19.85 8.60
CA THR A 54 10.66 19.51 7.50
C THR A 54 11.41 19.19 6.20
N GLY A 55 12.47 19.93 5.86
CA GLY A 55 13.26 19.67 4.65
C GLY A 55 14.01 18.33 4.65
N SER A 56 14.43 17.82 5.82
CA SER A 56 15.11 16.53 5.89
C SER A 56 14.12 15.36 5.75
N ILE A 57 12.93 15.48 6.33
CA ILE A 57 11.88 14.45 6.21
C ILE A 57 11.32 14.44 4.79
N GLU A 58 11.08 15.62 4.21
CA GLU A 58 10.57 15.74 2.84
C GLU A 58 11.56 15.15 1.84
N SER A 59 12.84 15.50 1.92
CA SER A 59 13.87 14.89 1.07
C SER A 59 13.94 13.36 1.23
N GLU A 60 13.96 12.85 2.47
CA GLU A 60 14.00 11.40 2.73
C GLU A 60 12.76 10.68 2.19
N ALA A 61 11.59 11.32 2.26
CA ALA A 61 10.34 10.80 1.74
C ALA A 61 10.29 10.82 0.20
N GLU A 62 10.79 11.87 -0.45
CA GLU A 62 10.89 11.95 -1.91
C GLU A 62 11.91 10.95 -2.48
N ASP A 63 13.05 10.77 -1.82
CA ASP A 63 14.04 9.76 -2.16
C ASP A 63 13.46 8.35 -2.05
N LEU A 64 12.72 8.07 -0.98
CA LEU A 64 12.03 6.79 -0.80
C LEU A 64 10.98 6.56 -1.89
N LEU A 65 10.17 7.56 -2.22
CA LEU A 65 9.16 7.43 -3.29
C LEU A 65 9.79 7.22 -4.66
N THR A 66 10.92 7.86 -4.93
CA THR A 66 11.71 7.66 -6.14
C THR A 66 12.22 6.22 -6.20
N LYS A 67 12.83 5.72 -5.11
CA LYS A 67 13.28 4.32 -4.99
C LYS A 67 12.14 3.33 -5.27
N VAL A 68 10.96 3.51 -4.66
CA VAL A 68 9.81 2.61 -4.87
C VAL A 68 9.30 2.67 -6.32
N THR A 69 9.32 3.87 -6.93
CA THR A 69 8.90 4.07 -8.33
C THR A 69 9.88 3.42 -9.30
N ASP A 70 11.18 3.47 -8.99
CA ASP A 70 12.27 2.91 -9.81
C ASP A 70 12.51 1.42 -9.58
N PHE A 71 11.87 0.82 -8.57
CA PHE A 71 11.85 -0.64 -8.38
C PHE A 71 11.47 -1.33 -9.70
N SER A 72 12.21 -2.39 -10.07
CA SER A 72 11.94 -3.17 -11.29
C SER A 72 11.25 -4.50 -10.94
N PRO A 73 9.92 -4.59 -11.13
CA PRO A 73 9.19 -5.85 -11.02
C PRO A 73 9.76 -6.94 -11.94
N GLU A 74 10.25 -6.55 -13.12
CA GLU A 74 10.82 -7.47 -14.11
C GLU A 74 12.08 -8.13 -13.57
N ALA A 75 13.07 -7.35 -13.13
CA ALA A 75 14.32 -7.87 -12.57
C ALA A 75 14.05 -8.70 -11.31
N TRP A 76 13.14 -8.26 -10.44
CA TRP A 76 12.77 -9.01 -9.25
C TRP A 76 12.13 -10.36 -9.61
N SER A 77 11.23 -10.39 -10.59
CA SER A 77 10.54 -11.62 -11.01
C SER A 77 11.45 -12.64 -11.68
N GLU A 78 12.51 -12.20 -12.35
CA GLU A 78 13.51 -13.07 -12.98
C GLU A 78 14.38 -13.81 -11.95
N ALA A 79 14.59 -13.21 -10.79
CA ALA A 79 15.38 -13.79 -9.71
C ALA A 79 14.59 -14.80 -8.84
N LYS A 80 13.29 -15.02 -9.11
CA LYS A 80 12.43 -15.94 -8.33
C LYS A 80 12.23 -17.27 -9.04
N ASP A 81 12.34 -18.34 -8.27
CA ASP A 81 11.94 -19.68 -8.69
C ASP A 81 10.42 -19.76 -8.87
N GLY A 82 9.93 -20.52 -9.85
CA GLY A 82 8.50 -20.75 -10.07
C GLY A 82 7.91 -19.93 -11.23
N SER A 83 6.63 -19.56 -11.12
CA SER A 83 5.92 -18.87 -12.20
C SER A 83 6.33 -17.40 -12.31
N ARG A 84 7.17 -17.10 -13.31
CA ARG A 84 7.62 -15.73 -13.59
C ARG A 84 6.45 -14.76 -13.80
N GLU A 85 5.40 -15.18 -14.50
CA GLU A 85 4.24 -14.32 -14.81
C GLU A 85 3.46 -13.93 -13.54
N GLU A 86 3.27 -14.89 -12.63
CA GLU A 86 2.61 -14.66 -11.34
C GLU A 86 3.45 -13.75 -10.43
N HIS A 87 4.75 -14.00 -10.34
CA HIS A 87 5.68 -13.15 -9.60
C HIS A 87 5.72 -11.73 -10.15
N LEU A 88 5.81 -11.57 -11.47
CA LEU A 88 5.79 -10.27 -12.12
C LEU A 88 4.49 -9.53 -11.82
N MET A 89 3.35 -10.20 -11.95
CA MET A 89 2.05 -9.58 -11.66
C MET A 89 2.00 -9.09 -10.21
N MET A 90 2.43 -9.91 -9.25
CA MET A 90 2.40 -9.53 -7.84
C MET A 90 3.38 -8.41 -7.51
N ALA A 91 4.59 -8.44 -8.05
CA ALA A 91 5.54 -7.35 -7.90
C ALA A 91 4.99 -6.02 -8.45
N GLN A 92 4.31 -6.04 -9.61
CA GLN A 92 3.67 -4.86 -10.17
C GLN A 92 2.46 -4.37 -9.34
N VAL A 93 1.66 -5.29 -8.81
CA VAL A 93 0.55 -4.98 -7.90
C VAL A 93 1.08 -4.28 -6.65
N TYR A 94 2.06 -4.89 -5.97
CA TYR A 94 2.62 -4.35 -4.74
C TYR A 94 3.34 -3.03 -4.97
N GLN A 95 4.15 -2.90 -6.03
CA GLN A 95 4.79 -1.63 -6.35
C GLN A 95 3.75 -0.52 -6.53
N SER A 96 2.66 -0.79 -7.27
CA SER A 96 1.61 0.22 -7.47
C SER A 96 0.93 0.61 -6.16
N ALA A 97 0.64 -0.37 -5.31
CA ALA A 97 0.02 -0.13 -4.01
C ALA A 97 0.97 0.64 -3.07
N VAL A 98 2.26 0.31 -3.03
CA VAL A 98 3.25 0.99 -2.18
C VAL A 98 3.45 2.44 -2.64
N VAL A 99 3.53 2.71 -3.95
CA VAL A 99 3.61 4.08 -4.48
C VAL A 99 2.38 4.90 -4.06
N LEU A 100 1.17 4.36 -4.27
CA LEU A 100 -0.07 5.05 -3.92
C LEU A 100 -0.20 5.29 -2.43
N PHE A 101 0.10 4.28 -1.62
CA PHE A 101 0.13 4.37 -0.17
C PHE A 101 1.14 5.44 0.26
N GLY A 102 2.38 5.36 -0.21
CA GLY A 102 3.45 6.31 0.07
C GLY A 102 3.01 7.74 -0.20
N ILE A 103 2.61 8.06 -1.43
CA ILE A 103 2.23 9.43 -1.80
C ILE A 103 1.04 9.90 -0.97
N SER A 104 -0.06 9.15 -0.95
CA SER A 104 -1.31 9.57 -0.29
C SER A 104 -1.15 9.75 1.22
N SER A 105 -0.41 8.84 1.85
CA SER A 105 -0.26 8.82 3.30
C SER A 105 0.81 9.78 3.80
N LEU A 106 1.88 10.03 3.03
CA LEU A 106 2.89 11.04 3.33
C LEU A 106 2.34 12.46 3.11
N GLN A 107 1.57 12.70 2.05
CA GLN A 107 0.89 13.98 1.84
C GLN A 107 -0.11 14.29 2.97
N SER A 108 -0.88 13.28 3.38
CA SER A 108 -1.82 13.41 4.50
C SER A 108 -1.12 13.77 5.81
N ALA A 109 0.05 13.16 6.07
CA ALA A 109 0.89 13.45 7.24
C ALA A 109 1.68 14.77 7.15
N GLY A 110 1.63 15.47 6.01
CA GLY A 110 2.44 16.67 5.75
C GLY A 110 3.95 16.38 5.60
N ALA A 111 4.32 15.13 5.28
CA ALA A 111 5.71 14.73 5.07
C ALA A 111 6.25 15.13 3.69
N ILE A 112 5.37 15.31 2.70
CA ILE A 112 5.70 15.81 1.36
C ILE A 112 4.62 16.77 0.87
N SER A 113 4.98 17.66 -0.05
CA SER A 113 4.05 18.60 -0.67
C SER A 113 3.08 17.95 -1.69
N PHE A 114 1.97 18.65 -1.94
CA PHE A 114 1.08 18.35 -3.06
C PHE A 114 1.67 18.96 -4.34
N SER A 115 2.08 18.11 -5.29
CA SER A 115 2.67 18.54 -6.56
C SER A 115 1.97 17.90 -7.77
N ALA A 116 2.06 18.56 -8.93
CA ALA A 116 1.54 18.00 -10.18
C ALA A 116 2.28 16.72 -10.59
N GLY A 117 3.58 16.60 -10.25
CA GLY A 117 4.37 15.40 -10.48
C GLY A 117 3.82 14.20 -9.70
N TRP A 118 3.59 14.36 -8.40
CA TRP A 118 3.02 13.31 -7.56
C TRP A 118 1.59 12.95 -7.97
N ALA A 119 0.78 13.93 -8.39
CA ALA A 119 -0.55 13.67 -8.93
C ALA A 119 -0.52 12.81 -10.22
N ALA A 120 0.44 13.06 -11.12
CA ALA A 120 0.61 12.27 -12.33
C ALA A 120 1.04 10.83 -12.00
N VAL A 121 2.02 10.66 -11.10
CA VAL A 121 2.47 9.34 -10.62
C VAL A 121 1.32 8.57 -10.00
N LYS A 122 0.56 9.18 -9.08
CA LYS A 122 -0.65 8.56 -8.50
C LYS A 122 -1.62 8.09 -9.56
N LYS A 123 -1.92 8.91 -10.57
CA LYS A 123 -2.85 8.54 -11.64
C LYS A 123 -2.37 7.31 -12.41
N ILE A 124 -1.08 7.26 -12.76
CA ILE A 124 -0.47 6.12 -13.47
C ILE A 124 -0.60 4.84 -12.63
N HIS A 125 -0.16 4.88 -11.37
CA HIS A 125 -0.18 3.71 -10.50
C HIS A 125 -1.59 3.29 -10.08
N SER A 126 -2.53 4.22 -9.94
CA SER A 126 -3.95 3.92 -9.66
C SER A 126 -4.59 3.15 -10.82
N CYS A 127 -4.41 3.62 -12.06
CA CYS A 127 -4.87 2.91 -13.26
C CYS A 127 -4.23 1.52 -13.38
N ARG A 128 -2.91 1.42 -13.15
CA ARG A 128 -2.16 0.16 -13.21
C ARG A 128 -2.66 -0.83 -12.15
N LEU A 129 -2.78 -0.39 -10.90
CA LEU A 129 -3.23 -1.22 -9.78
C LEU A 129 -4.64 -1.77 -10.03
N LEU A 130 -5.59 -0.91 -10.42
CA LEU A 130 -6.97 -1.34 -10.70
C LEU A 130 -7.05 -2.35 -11.85
N SER A 131 -6.22 -2.17 -12.89
CA SER A 131 -6.13 -3.12 -14.01
C SER A 131 -5.58 -4.47 -13.55
N LEU A 132 -4.51 -4.47 -12.76
CA LEU A 132 -3.87 -5.68 -12.25
C LEU A 132 -4.77 -6.44 -11.26
N LEU A 133 -5.46 -5.74 -10.35
CA LEU A 133 -6.41 -6.36 -9.42
C LEU A 133 -7.58 -7.05 -10.13
N LYS A 134 -8.03 -6.50 -11.27
CA LYS A 134 -9.05 -7.17 -12.09
C LYS A 134 -8.51 -8.44 -12.76
N LYS A 135 -7.24 -8.42 -13.18
CA LYS A 135 -6.59 -9.60 -13.78
C LYS A 135 -6.31 -10.68 -12.75
N SER A 136 -5.77 -10.32 -11.59
CA SER A 136 -5.45 -11.26 -10.51
C SER A 136 -6.70 -11.93 -9.94
N ALA A 137 -7.86 -11.26 -9.97
CA ALA A 137 -9.13 -11.82 -9.52
C ALA A 137 -9.56 -13.10 -10.27
N ALA A 138 -9.01 -13.37 -11.46
CA ALA A 138 -9.27 -14.61 -12.21
C ALA A 138 -8.52 -15.84 -11.65
N SER A 139 -7.46 -15.63 -10.85
CA SER A 139 -6.69 -16.70 -10.21
C SER A 139 -6.94 -16.70 -8.70
N PRO A 140 -7.51 -17.77 -8.11
CA PRO A 140 -7.76 -17.84 -6.66
C PRO A 140 -6.51 -17.59 -5.81
N VAL A 141 -5.34 -18.05 -6.28
CA VAL A 141 -4.05 -17.88 -5.58
C VAL A 141 -3.62 -16.42 -5.60
N LEU A 142 -3.57 -15.78 -6.77
CA LEU A 142 -3.15 -14.37 -6.85
C LEU A 142 -4.11 -13.44 -6.13
N ARG A 143 -5.39 -13.80 -6.16
CA ARG A 143 -6.46 -13.07 -5.51
C ARG A 143 -6.28 -12.99 -3.99
N SER A 144 -6.00 -14.12 -3.33
CA SER A 144 -5.77 -14.14 -1.87
C SER A 144 -4.53 -13.33 -1.46
N CYS A 145 -3.57 -13.15 -2.37
CA CYS A 145 -2.38 -12.36 -2.16
C CYS A 145 -2.55 -10.84 -2.32
N THR A 146 -3.76 -10.35 -2.62
CA THR A 146 -4.01 -8.93 -2.92
C THR A 146 -4.72 -8.16 -1.81
N ALA A 147 -4.84 -8.75 -0.62
CA ALA A 147 -5.59 -8.19 0.52
C ALA A 147 -5.14 -6.78 0.94
N TRP A 148 -3.83 -6.50 1.01
CA TRP A 148 -3.36 -5.14 1.31
C TRP A 148 -3.46 -4.19 0.10
N PRO A 149 -3.02 -4.58 -1.12
CA PRO A 149 -3.22 -3.78 -2.32
C PRO A 149 -4.66 -3.35 -2.60
N ILE A 150 -5.65 -4.20 -2.29
CA ILE A 150 -7.06 -3.87 -2.49
C ILE A 150 -7.56 -2.80 -1.51
N ILE A 151 -7.02 -2.74 -0.29
CA ILE A 151 -7.31 -1.67 0.68
C ILE A 151 -6.81 -0.33 0.15
N VAL A 152 -5.58 -0.29 -0.36
CA VAL A 152 -5.00 0.93 -0.98
C VAL A 152 -5.81 1.37 -2.19
N ALA A 153 -6.18 0.43 -3.07
CA ALA A 153 -7.03 0.71 -4.23
C ALA A 153 -8.41 1.24 -3.80
N GLY A 154 -8.95 0.74 -2.69
CA GLY A 154 -10.20 1.21 -2.10
C GLY A 154 -10.18 2.68 -1.71
N PHE A 155 -9.07 3.16 -1.14
CA PHE A 155 -8.91 4.59 -0.86
C PHE A 155 -8.97 5.42 -2.15
N GLU A 156 -8.17 5.06 -3.15
CA GLU A 156 -8.11 5.79 -4.42
C GLU A 156 -9.44 5.77 -5.18
N ALA A 157 -10.22 4.68 -5.06
CA ALA A 157 -11.53 4.50 -5.70
C ALA A 157 -12.55 5.57 -5.34
N LYS A 158 -12.37 6.30 -4.22
CA LYS A 158 -13.23 7.45 -3.89
C LYS A 158 -13.20 8.50 -4.99
N SER A 159 -12.05 8.77 -5.60
CA SER A 159 -11.92 9.78 -6.64
C SER A 159 -12.23 9.29 -8.06
N VAL A 160 -12.33 7.97 -8.26
CA VAL A 160 -12.39 7.35 -9.61
C VAL A 160 -13.82 7.18 -10.11
N SER A 161 -14.59 6.23 -9.56
CA SER A 161 -15.98 6.03 -9.96
C SER A 161 -16.76 5.12 -9.00
N PRO A 162 -18.10 5.24 -8.93
CA PRO A 162 -18.94 4.32 -8.15
C PRO A 162 -18.79 2.85 -8.56
N THR A 163 -18.58 2.58 -9.85
CA THR A 163 -18.37 1.21 -10.35
C THR A 163 -17.10 0.58 -9.81
N ILE A 164 -16.00 1.36 -9.71
CA ILE A 164 -14.76 0.86 -9.13
C ILE A 164 -14.92 0.63 -7.63
N ARG A 165 -15.62 1.52 -6.91
CA ARG A 165 -15.95 1.31 -5.49
C ARG A 165 -16.71 0.00 -5.29
N ALA A 166 -17.76 -0.24 -6.07
CA ALA A 166 -18.54 -1.48 -5.99
C ALA A 166 -17.70 -2.73 -6.25
N PHE A 167 -16.80 -2.69 -7.25
CA PHE A 167 -15.85 -3.77 -7.51
C PHE A 167 -14.96 -4.06 -6.28
N ILE A 168 -14.34 -3.05 -5.69
CA ILE A 168 -13.45 -3.20 -4.54
C ILE A 168 -14.20 -3.76 -3.32
N LEU A 169 -15.36 -3.19 -2.99
CA LEU A 169 -16.14 -3.62 -1.82
C LEU A 169 -16.66 -5.06 -2.01
N GLY A 170 -17.11 -5.42 -3.22
CA GLY A 170 -17.56 -6.77 -3.54
C GLY A 170 -16.42 -7.80 -3.45
N ARG A 171 -15.22 -7.43 -3.88
CA ARG A 171 -14.01 -8.26 -3.76
C ARG A 171 -13.64 -8.55 -2.30
N MET A 172 -13.69 -7.55 -1.43
CA MET A 172 -13.43 -7.72 0.01
C MET A 172 -14.46 -8.63 0.68
N GLU A 173 -15.74 -8.50 0.32
CA GLU A 173 -16.80 -9.37 0.82
C GLU A 173 -16.62 -10.82 0.37
N GLU A 174 -16.24 -11.03 -0.89
CA GLU A 174 -15.92 -12.36 -1.42
C GLU A 174 -14.71 -12.98 -0.71
N GLU A 175 -13.63 -12.24 -0.52
CA GLU A 175 -12.44 -12.70 0.23
C GLU A 175 -12.76 -13.09 1.66
N SER A 176 -13.55 -12.27 2.37
CA SER A 176 -13.95 -12.59 3.74
C SER A 176 -14.73 -13.90 3.81
N ARG A 177 -15.68 -14.08 2.88
CA ARG A 177 -16.50 -15.30 2.81
C ARG A 177 -15.67 -16.54 2.47
N GLU A 178 -14.71 -16.43 1.56
CA GLU A 178 -13.88 -17.55 1.12
C GLU A 178 -12.83 -17.96 2.15
N LEU A 179 -12.17 -16.99 2.77
CA LEU A 179 -11.11 -17.24 3.76
C LEU A 179 -11.67 -17.46 5.17
N GLY A 180 -12.94 -17.12 5.41
CA GLY A 180 -13.55 -17.19 6.74
C GLY A 180 -12.94 -16.19 7.73
N VAL A 181 -12.39 -15.07 7.23
CA VAL A 181 -11.70 -14.05 8.04
C VAL A 181 -12.44 -12.71 8.02
N TYR A 182 -12.41 -12.00 9.14
CA TYR A 182 -13.16 -10.75 9.31
C TYR A 182 -12.45 -9.51 8.72
N LEU A 183 -11.12 -9.53 8.58
CA LEU A 183 -10.35 -8.32 8.21
C LEU A 183 -10.83 -7.62 6.93
N PRO A 184 -11.15 -8.33 5.82
CA PRO A 184 -11.66 -7.67 4.61
C PRO A 184 -13.00 -6.95 4.84
N LEU A 185 -13.89 -7.48 5.69
CA LEU A 185 -15.14 -6.79 6.03
C LEU A 185 -14.88 -5.54 6.89
N ALA A 186 -13.96 -5.63 7.85
CA ALA A 186 -13.55 -4.45 8.62
C ALA A 186 -12.96 -3.34 7.73
N ALA A 187 -12.19 -3.70 6.69
CA ALA A 187 -11.70 -2.78 5.69
C ALA A 187 -12.84 -2.18 4.83
N LYS A 188 -13.78 -3.02 4.40
CA LYS A 188 -14.98 -2.62 3.64
C LYS A 188 -15.77 -1.55 4.40
N GLU A 189 -16.05 -1.75 5.68
CA GLU A 189 -16.79 -0.79 6.52
C GLU A 189 -16.05 0.56 6.68
N VAL A 190 -14.72 0.53 6.72
CA VAL A 190 -13.90 1.76 6.73
C VAL A 190 -14.09 2.52 5.42
N LEU A 191 -13.98 1.83 4.29
CA LEU A 191 -14.13 2.44 2.98
C LEU A 191 -15.55 2.96 2.74
N GLU A 192 -16.59 2.25 3.17
CA GLU A 192 -17.97 2.71 3.04
C GLU A 192 -18.22 4.01 3.82
N ARG A 193 -17.75 4.08 5.07
CA ARG A 193 -17.81 5.33 5.86
C ARG A 193 -17.01 6.45 5.20
N PHE A 194 -15.82 6.14 4.68
CA PHE A 194 -15.02 7.10 3.95
C PHE A 194 -15.74 7.58 2.69
N TYR A 195 -16.38 6.71 1.90
CA TYR A 195 -17.10 7.12 0.70
C TYR A 195 -18.31 8.01 0.99
N ALA A 196 -18.93 7.89 2.16
CA ALA A 196 -20.01 8.75 2.63
C ALA A 196 -19.53 10.08 3.23
N SER A 197 -18.26 10.18 3.64
CA SER A 197 -17.70 11.41 4.24
C SER A 197 -17.26 12.43 3.18
N SER A 198 -17.00 13.67 3.62
CA SER A 198 -16.36 14.71 2.78
C SER A 198 -14.83 14.64 2.75
N GLY A 199 -14.22 13.77 3.56
CA GLY A 199 -12.76 13.66 3.67
C GLY A 199 -12.12 13.18 2.37
N THR A 200 -10.89 13.58 2.09
CA THR A 200 -10.20 13.24 0.83
C THR A 200 -8.78 12.74 1.06
N LEU A 201 -8.27 12.85 2.29
CA LEU A 201 -6.93 12.48 2.66
C LEU A 201 -6.88 11.06 3.22
N TRP A 202 -5.69 10.47 3.20
CA TRP A 202 -5.47 9.11 3.71
C TRP A 202 -5.92 8.97 5.17
N ASP A 203 -5.58 9.94 6.01
CA ASP A 203 -5.91 9.92 7.44
C ASP A 203 -7.40 10.21 7.71
N ASP A 204 -8.16 10.76 6.75
CA ASP A 204 -9.63 10.85 6.84
C ASP A 204 -10.30 9.48 6.65
N CYS A 205 -9.61 8.55 5.98
CA CYS A 205 -10.08 7.19 5.73
C CYS A 205 -9.61 6.24 6.84
N PHE A 206 -8.32 6.27 7.16
CA PHE A 206 -7.67 5.37 8.11
C PHE A 206 -7.23 6.11 9.37
N ASP A 207 -8.21 6.62 10.11
CA ASP A 207 -8.08 7.47 11.30
C ASP A 207 -7.67 6.73 12.58
N ALA A 208 -7.88 5.41 12.63
CA ALA A 208 -7.57 4.57 13.77
C ALA A 208 -6.47 3.55 13.44
N PRO A 209 -5.59 3.20 14.40
CA PRO A 209 -4.62 2.13 14.27
C PRO A 209 -5.36 0.78 14.26
N ARG A 210 -5.94 0.45 13.12
CA ARG A 210 -6.52 -0.86 12.85
C ARG A 210 -5.41 -1.73 12.26
N ALA A 211 -5.38 -3.01 12.64
CA ALA A 211 -4.51 -4.03 12.05
C ALA A 211 -4.86 -4.33 10.57
N LEU A 212 -5.30 -3.33 9.81
CA LEU A 212 -5.42 -3.35 8.35
C LEU A 212 -4.04 -3.19 7.68
N ILE A 213 -3.03 -2.91 8.50
CA ILE A 213 -1.63 -2.68 8.15
C ILE A 213 -0.82 -3.60 9.08
N THR A 214 -0.79 -4.90 8.80
CA THR A 214 0.22 -5.80 9.38
C THR A 214 1.01 -6.39 8.24
#